data_AF-A0A6L4YYL5-F1
#
_entry.id   AF-A0A6L4YYL5-F1
#
_cell.length_a   1.000
_cell.length_b   1.000
_cell.length_c   1.000
_cell.angle_alpha   90.00
_cell.angle_beta   90.00
_cell.angle_gamma   90.00
#
_symmetry.space_group_name_H-M   'P 1'
#
loop_
_entity.id
_entity.type
_entity.pdbx_description
1 polymer ?
#
loop_
_entity_poly.entity_id
_entity_poly.type
_entity_poly.pdbx_seq_one_letter_code
_entity_poly.pdbx_strand_id
1 'polypeptide(L)'
;MNRILQILIIAVLVSSCKSTDQRISDQFKNNYQLFVQIKLAAFKDKILNSNLEKLTSVDKLEPKTIKTLEKLSLNDISYLILSKTDCLESKERSIEIIFSGQWHLQYFPCDELKLKKGEHKIEGNIESWALDNNWIVWVNHDIIG
;
A
#
# COMPACT_ATOMS: atom_id res chain seq x y z
N MET A 1 32.83 -41.97 -16.36
CA MET A 1 31.45 -41.48 -16.62
C MET A 1 30.83 -41.07 -15.27
N ASN A 2 31.42 -40.15 -14.50
CA ASN A 2 31.41 -38.67 -14.60
C ASN A 2 30.01 -38.03 -14.50
N ARG A 3 29.48 -37.98 -13.27
CA ARG A 3 29.08 -36.79 -12.48
C ARG A 3 28.35 -35.60 -13.16
N ILE A 4 27.71 -35.76 -14.31
CA ILE A 4 26.97 -34.66 -14.97
C ILE A 4 25.45 -34.71 -14.67
N LEU A 5 24.95 -35.76 -14.01
CA LEU A 5 23.52 -35.96 -13.81
C LEU A 5 22.98 -35.66 -12.40
N GLN A 6 23.61 -34.74 -11.67
CA GLN A 6 23.10 -34.28 -10.35
C GLN A 6 23.10 -32.76 -10.17
N ILE A 7 23.39 -31.98 -11.23
CA ILE A 7 23.34 -30.52 -11.18
C ILE A 7 22.24 -30.04 -12.14
N LEU A 8 21.00 -30.44 -11.93
CA LEU A 8 19.85 -29.88 -12.66
C LEU A 8 18.51 -30.00 -11.92
N ILE A 9 18.52 -30.33 -10.62
CA ILE A 9 17.33 -30.33 -9.76
C ILE A 9 17.67 -29.64 -8.43
N ILE A 10 18.37 -28.51 -8.48
CA ILE A 10 18.43 -27.54 -7.37
C ILE A 10 18.42 -26.13 -7.96
N ALA A 11 17.44 -25.85 -8.83
CA ALA A 11 17.16 -24.49 -9.30
C ALA A 11 15.66 -24.16 -9.24
N VAL A 12 14.84 -25.10 -8.75
CA VAL A 12 13.40 -24.95 -8.62
C VAL A 12 13.07 -25.29 -7.19
N LEU A 13 13.19 -24.30 -6.30
CA LEU A 13 12.65 -24.25 -4.92
C LEU A 13 13.23 -23.09 -4.11
N VAL A 14 13.98 -22.17 -4.73
CA VAL A 14 13.99 -20.79 -4.24
C VAL A 14 12.74 -20.10 -4.77
N SER A 15 11.57 -20.63 -4.42
CA SER A 15 10.32 -19.89 -4.48
C SER A 15 10.50 -18.71 -3.54
N SER A 16 10.89 -17.60 -4.15
CA SER A 16 11.22 -16.34 -3.52
C SER A 16 10.07 -15.92 -2.61
N CYS A 17 10.25 -16.13 -1.30
CA CYS A 17 9.55 -15.34 -0.30
C CYS A 17 9.97 -13.88 -0.54
N LYS A 18 9.24 -13.20 -1.42
CA LYS A 18 9.33 -11.75 -1.53
C LYS A 18 8.88 -11.16 -0.21
N SER A 19 9.60 -10.17 0.29
CA SER A 19 9.17 -9.39 1.44
C SER A 19 7.85 -8.67 1.14
N THR A 20 7.11 -8.30 2.19
CA THR A 20 5.76 -7.70 2.04
C THR A 20 5.79 -6.39 1.25
N ASP A 21 6.81 -5.55 1.45
CA ASP A 21 7.08 -4.34 0.65
C ASP A 21 7.25 -4.65 -0.83
N GLN A 22 8.05 -5.66 -1.18
CA GLN A 22 8.27 -6.06 -2.56
C GLN A 22 6.97 -6.54 -3.21
N ARG A 23 6.13 -7.27 -2.46
CA ARG A 23 4.81 -7.71 -2.92
C ARG A 23 3.88 -6.52 -3.21
N ILE A 24 3.80 -5.54 -2.30
CA ILE A 24 2.95 -4.35 -2.49
C ILE A 24 3.48 -3.50 -3.66
N SER A 25 4.80 -3.31 -3.75
CA SER A 25 5.44 -2.59 -4.86
C SER A 25 5.15 -3.23 -6.21
N ASP A 26 5.28 -4.55 -6.31
CA ASP A 26 4.99 -5.30 -7.53
C ASP A 26 3.49 -5.22 -7.88
N GLN A 27 2.60 -5.33 -6.89
CA GLN A 27 1.15 -5.17 -7.12
C GLN A 27 0.81 -3.78 -7.64
N PHE A 28 1.43 -2.73 -7.08
CA PHE A 28 1.24 -1.37 -7.56
C PHE A 28 1.71 -1.20 -9.01
N LYS A 29 2.93 -1.66 -9.32
CA LYS A 29 3.51 -1.58 -10.67
C LYS A 29 2.64 -2.30 -11.70
N ASN A 30 2.12 -3.47 -11.35
CA ASN A 30 1.31 -4.28 -12.25
C ASN A 30 -0.15 -3.81 -12.34
N ASN A 31 -0.66 -3.08 -11.35
CA ASN A 31 -2.08 -2.75 -11.22
C ASN A 31 -2.36 -1.27 -10.85
N TYR A 32 -1.56 -0.32 -11.30
CA TYR A 32 -1.71 1.11 -10.96
C TYR A 32 -3.16 1.64 -11.09
N GLN A 33 -3.85 1.26 -12.17
CA GLN A 33 -5.24 1.67 -12.41
C GLN A 33 -6.21 1.21 -11.31
N LEU A 34 -5.94 0.07 -10.67
CA LEU A 34 -6.74 -0.41 -9.55
C LEU A 34 -6.55 0.47 -8.31
N PHE A 35 -5.34 0.91 -8.02
CA PHE A 35 -5.05 1.82 -6.90
C PHE A 35 -5.76 3.17 -7.11
N VAL A 36 -5.78 3.68 -8.35
CA VAL A 36 -6.57 4.86 -8.72
C VAL A 36 -8.07 4.63 -8.48
N GLN A 37 -8.61 3.46 -8.84
CA GLN A 37 -10.01 3.13 -8.58
C GLN A 37 -10.33 3.08 -7.08
N ILE A 38 -9.42 2.57 -6.25
CA ILE A 38 -9.59 2.50 -4.79
C ILE A 38 -9.62 3.89 -4.20
N LYS A 39 -8.68 4.76 -4.59
CA LYS A 39 -8.69 6.18 -4.22
C LYS A 39 -10.06 6.80 -4.52
N LEU A 40 -10.53 6.65 -5.75
CA LEU A 40 -11.80 7.23 -6.20
C LEU A 40 -13.03 6.63 -5.50
N ALA A 41 -13.00 5.34 -5.16
CA ALA A 41 -14.06 4.68 -4.40
C ALA A 41 -14.11 5.23 -2.97
N ALA A 42 -12.96 5.26 -2.28
CA ALA A 42 -12.84 5.78 -0.92
C ALA A 42 -13.26 7.24 -0.79
N PHE A 43 -12.94 8.10 -1.76
CA PHE A 43 -13.36 9.51 -1.74
C PHE A 43 -14.87 9.69 -1.82
N LYS A 44 -15.58 8.72 -2.41
CA LYS A 44 -17.04 8.75 -2.56
C LYS A 44 -17.75 7.97 -1.45
N ASP A 45 -17.02 7.25 -0.61
CA ASP A 45 -17.55 6.43 0.46
C ASP A 45 -18.08 7.31 1.59
N LYS A 46 -19.39 7.27 1.86
CA LYS A 46 -20.01 8.16 2.85
C LYS A 46 -19.55 7.90 4.28
N ILE A 47 -19.16 6.66 4.59
CA ILE A 47 -18.73 6.25 5.92
C ILE A 47 -17.33 6.76 6.19
N LEU A 48 -16.43 6.69 5.21
CA LEU A 48 -15.12 7.36 5.31
C LEU A 48 -15.25 8.88 5.39
N ASN A 49 -16.17 9.46 4.62
CA ASN A 49 -16.41 10.90 4.65
C ASN A 49 -16.94 11.39 6.00
N SER A 50 -17.77 10.61 6.70
CA SER A 50 -18.27 10.95 8.04
C SER A 50 -17.24 10.68 9.14
N ASN A 51 -16.34 9.72 8.93
CA ASN A 51 -15.22 9.36 9.82
C ASN A 51 -13.88 9.93 9.35
N LEU A 52 -13.88 11.16 8.83
CA LEU A 52 -12.66 11.82 8.38
C LEU A 52 -11.60 11.84 9.49
N GLU A 53 -10.35 11.55 9.14
CA GLU A 53 -9.18 11.48 10.03
C GLU A 53 -9.26 10.39 11.11
N LYS A 54 -10.21 9.44 10.99
CA LYS A 54 -10.38 8.33 11.92
C LYS A 54 -10.20 6.99 11.24
N LEU A 55 -9.70 6.01 12.00
CA LEU A 55 -9.65 4.61 11.59
C LEU A 55 -11.06 4.10 11.29
N THR A 56 -11.26 3.65 10.05
CA THR A 56 -12.50 2.98 9.63
C THR A 56 -12.16 1.56 9.20
N SER A 57 -12.71 0.57 9.89
CA SER A 57 -12.47 -0.84 9.54
C SER A 57 -13.15 -1.18 8.21
N VAL A 58 -12.51 -2.05 7.42
CA VAL A 58 -12.95 -2.38 6.05
C VAL A 58 -14.37 -2.94 6.03
N ASP A 59 -14.75 -3.73 7.03
CA ASP A 59 -16.08 -4.35 7.16
C ASP A 59 -17.22 -3.32 7.32
N LYS A 60 -16.89 -2.10 7.74
CA LYS A 60 -17.84 -0.99 7.90
C LYS A 60 -17.96 -0.11 6.67
N LEU A 61 -17.16 -0.32 5.62
CA LEU A 61 -17.17 0.53 4.43
C LEU A 61 -18.40 0.26 3.55
N GLU A 62 -18.66 1.15 2.60
CA GLU A 62 -19.70 0.90 1.61
C GLU A 62 -19.33 -0.32 0.74
N PRO A 63 -20.30 -1.16 0.33
CA PRO A 63 -20.02 -2.39 -0.43
C PRO A 63 -19.21 -2.18 -1.71
N LYS A 64 -19.33 -1.00 -2.35
CA LYS A 64 -18.56 -0.66 -3.55
C LYS A 64 -17.07 -0.48 -3.25
N THR A 65 -16.75 0.14 -2.11
CA THR A 65 -15.37 0.34 -1.67
C THR A 65 -14.74 -1.00 -1.30
N ILE A 66 -15.46 -1.83 -0.52
CA ILE A 66 -15.03 -3.20 -0.15
C ILE A 66 -14.70 -4.02 -1.41
N LYS A 67 -15.63 -4.13 -2.36
CA LYS A 67 -15.42 -4.86 -3.62
C LYS A 67 -14.25 -4.35 -4.46
N THR A 68 -13.89 -3.07 -4.32
CA THR A 68 -12.74 -2.51 -5.05
C THR A 68 -11.44 -2.87 -4.33
N LEU A 69 -11.42 -2.85 -2.99
CA LEU A 69 -10.28 -3.27 -2.18
C LEU A 69 -9.97 -4.77 -2.35
N GLU A 70 -10.97 -5.63 -2.40
CA GLU A 70 -10.82 -7.09 -2.58
C GLU A 70 -10.04 -7.45 -3.87
N LYS A 71 -10.08 -6.59 -4.89
CA LYS A 71 -9.33 -6.80 -6.14
C LYS A 71 -7.82 -6.66 -5.96
N LEU A 72 -7.34 -5.98 -4.93
CA LEU A 72 -5.89 -5.82 -4.70
C LEU A 72 -5.19 -7.14 -4.43
N SER A 73 -5.94 -8.21 -4.09
CA SER A 73 -5.37 -9.50 -3.68
C SER A 73 -4.37 -9.36 -2.54
N LEU A 74 -4.58 -8.35 -1.68
CA LEU A 74 -3.86 -8.12 -0.43
C LEU A 74 -4.81 -8.52 0.70
N ASN A 75 -4.61 -9.74 1.22
CA ASN A 75 -5.56 -10.41 2.12
C ASN A 75 -5.57 -9.84 3.55
N ASP A 76 -4.85 -8.75 3.79
CA ASP A 76 -4.49 -8.21 5.10
C ASP A 76 -5.02 -6.79 5.35
N ILE A 77 -5.82 -6.19 4.45
CA ILE A 77 -6.32 -4.82 4.67
C ILE A 77 -7.29 -4.79 5.86
N SER A 78 -6.94 -4.03 6.91
CA SER A 78 -7.68 -3.96 8.17
C SER A 78 -8.47 -2.66 8.31
N TYR A 79 -7.85 -1.53 7.93
CA TYR A 79 -8.43 -0.20 8.12
C TYR A 79 -8.11 0.73 6.95
N LEU A 80 -8.98 1.71 6.74
CA LEU A 80 -8.74 2.88 5.91
C LEU A 80 -8.85 4.15 6.76
N ILE A 81 -8.05 5.15 6.42
CA ILE A 81 -8.18 6.54 6.89
C ILE A 81 -8.32 7.44 5.68
N LEU A 82 -9.28 8.35 5.73
CA LEU A 82 -9.41 9.45 4.77
C LEU A 82 -9.09 10.74 5.51
N SER A 83 -8.05 11.45 5.10
CA SER A 83 -7.62 12.67 5.79
C SER A 83 -7.79 13.89 4.89
N LYS A 84 -7.98 15.06 5.49
CA LYS A 84 -7.83 16.30 4.75
C LYS A 84 -6.39 16.42 4.26
N THR A 85 -6.20 17.19 3.21
CA THR A 85 -4.87 17.59 2.80
C THR A 85 -4.86 19.10 2.69
N ASP A 86 -3.86 19.72 3.30
CA ASP A 86 -3.68 21.18 3.28
C ASP A 86 -2.84 21.63 2.07
N CYS A 87 -2.73 20.80 1.03
CA CYS A 87 -2.02 21.21 -0.19
C CYS A 87 -2.80 22.37 -0.83
N LEU A 88 -2.19 23.56 -0.92
CA LEU A 88 -2.83 24.75 -1.48
C LEU A 88 -3.31 24.55 -2.93
N GLU A 89 -2.65 23.66 -3.68
CA GLU A 89 -2.91 23.41 -5.09
C GLU A 89 -3.86 22.23 -5.34
N SER A 90 -4.00 21.32 -4.36
CA SER A 90 -4.80 20.11 -4.52
C SER A 90 -5.97 20.11 -3.56
N LYS A 91 -7.19 20.16 -4.12
CA LYS A 91 -8.44 19.91 -3.38
C LYS A 91 -8.66 18.41 -3.10
N GLU A 92 -7.70 17.55 -3.45
CA GLU A 92 -7.80 16.13 -3.20
C GLU A 92 -7.46 15.79 -1.75
N ARG A 93 -8.12 14.75 -1.24
CA ARG A 93 -7.87 14.19 0.09
C ARG A 93 -6.72 13.19 0.03
N SER A 94 -6.11 12.91 1.17
CA SER A 94 -5.20 11.76 1.29
C SER A 94 -5.98 10.53 1.74
N ILE A 95 -5.52 9.36 1.29
CA ILE A 95 -6.04 8.07 1.74
C ILE A 95 -4.88 7.25 2.27
N GLU A 96 -5.10 6.60 3.39
CA GLU A 96 -4.18 5.63 3.97
C GLU A 96 -4.88 4.28 4.14
N ILE A 97 -4.23 3.23 3.67
CA ILE A 97 -4.70 1.85 3.71
C ILE A 97 -3.75 1.08 4.63
N ILE A 98 -4.28 0.52 5.71
CA ILE A 98 -3.51 -0.12 6.77
C ILE A 98 -3.72 -1.63 6.72
N PHE A 99 -2.63 -2.38 6.64
CA PHE A 99 -2.62 -3.85 6.61
C PHE A 99 -2.39 -4.44 8.01
N SER A 100 -2.84 -5.69 8.22
CA SER A 100 -2.60 -6.48 9.43
C SER A 100 -1.12 -6.86 9.50
N GLY A 101 -0.31 -5.98 10.08
CA GLY A 101 1.14 -6.16 10.18
C GLY A 101 1.96 -4.89 10.12
N GLN A 102 1.39 -3.73 10.50
CA GLN A 102 2.05 -2.41 10.54
C GLN A 102 2.41 -1.80 9.19
N TRP A 103 1.98 -2.39 8.07
CA TRP A 103 2.21 -1.82 6.75
C TRP A 103 1.13 -0.81 6.43
N HIS A 104 1.54 0.29 5.81
CA HIS A 104 0.69 1.36 5.38
C HIS A 104 0.96 1.63 3.90
N LEU A 105 -0.12 1.80 3.13
CA LEU A 105 -0.08 2.29 1.77
C LEU A 105 -0.84 3.60 1.74
N GLN A 106 -0.14 4.67 1.42
CA GLN A 106 -0.68 6.01 1.48
C GLN A 106 -0.62 6.68 0.12
N TYR A 107 -1.75 7.27 -0.27
CA TYR A 107 -1.79 8.29 -1.30
C TYR A 107 -1.78 9.66 -0.65
N PHE A 108 -0.78 10.46 -1.00
CA PHE A 108 -0.65 11.83 -0.55
C PHE A 108 -0.63 12.77 -1.77
N PRO A 109 -1.65 13.62 -1.95
CA PRO A 109 -1.77 14.45 -3.15
C PRO A 109 -0.85 15.67 -3.18
N CYS A 110 -0.03 15.92 -2.15
CA CYS A 110 0.96 17.00 -2.23
C CYS A 110 2.23 16.50 -2.90
N ASP A 111 2.81 17.31 -3.78
CA ASP A 111 4.13 17.08 -4.40
C ASP A 111 5.30 17.14 -3.40
N GLU A 112 5.00 17.39 -2.12
CA GLU A 112 5.98 17.49 -1.02
C GLU A 112 6.32 16.16 -0.37
N LEU A 113 5.82 15.02 -0.88
CA LEU A 113 6.45 13.75 -0.55
C LEU A 113 7.91 13.86 -0.98
N LYS A 114 8.81 14.11 -0.02
CA LYS A 114 10.25 14.34 -0.24
C LYS A 114 10.98 13.10 -0.79
N LEU A 115 10.24 12.15 -1.36
CA LEU A 115 10.67 10.91 -1.94
C LEU A 115 10.20 10.84 -3.40
N LYS A 116 11.15 10.72 -4.31
CA LYS A 116 10.87 10.50 -5.73
C LYS A 116 10.54 9.03 -5.97
N LYS A 117 9.81 8.76 -7.04
CA LYS A 117 9.51 7.38 -7.48
C LYS A 117 10.74 6.47 -7.46
N GLY A 118 10.60 5.34 -6.80
CA GLY A 118 11.64 4.32 -6.66
C GLY A 118 12.63 4.58 -5.52
N GLU A 119 12.55 5.74 -4.85
CA GLU A 119 13.37 6.01 -3.67
C GLU A 119 12.89 5.20 -2.46
N HIS A 120 13.87 4.79 -1.66
CA HIS A 120 13.70 4.13 -0.38
C HIS A 120 14.42 4.97 0.68
N LYS A 121 13.79 5.12 1.85
CA LYS A 121 14.32 5.94 2.93
C LYS A 121 13.93 5.39 4.28
N ILE A 122 14.87 5.47 5.22
CA ILE A 122 14.68 5.13 6.62
C ILE A 122 14.90 6.40 7.44
N GLU A 123 13.90 6.83 8.20
CA GLU A 123 13.97 7.96 9.12
C GLU A 123 13.46 7.55 10.50
N GLY A 124 14.38 7.41 11.46
CA GLY A 124 14.05 6.86 12.78
C GLY A 124 13.51 5.43 12.63
N ASN A 125 12.31 5.21 13.15
CA ASN A 125 11.64 3.90 13.12
C ASN A 125 10.69 3.75 11.92
N ILE A 126 10.67 4.72 11.01
CA ILE A 126 9.85 4.67 9.79
C ILE A 126 10.73 4.28 8.61
N GLU A 127 10.31 3.25 7.89
CA GLU A 127 10.88 2.86 6.62
C GLU A 127 9.84 3.06 5.50
N SER A 128 10.23 3.75 4.43
CA SER A 128 9.33 4.18 3.36
C SER A 128 9.88 3.87 1.98
N TRP A 129 9.00 3.49 1.05
CA TRP A 129 9.27 3.29 -0.37
C TRP A 129 8.28 4.11 -1.21
N ALA A 130 8.80 5.01 -2.03
CA ALA A 130 7.98 5.75 -2.99
C ALA A 130 7.68 4.89 -4.21
N LEU A 131 6.41 4.55 -4.38
CA LEU A 131 5.91 3.77 -5.51
C LEU A 131 5.69 4.65 -6.76
N ASP A 132 5.30 5.90 -6.53
CA ASP A 132 5.15 6.98 -7.51
C ASP A 132 5.22 8.34 -6.79
N ASN A 133 5.01 9.46 -7.50
CA ASN A 133 5.13 10.80 -6.90
C ASN A 133 4.14 11.07 -5.75
N ASN A 134 3.05 10.31 -5.68
CA ASN A 134 1.98 10.51 -4.69
C ASN A 134 1.64 9.25 -3.89
N TRP A 135 2.32 8.12 -4.16
CA TRP A 135 2.04 6.85 -3.50
C TRP A 135 3.29 6.36 -2.77
N ILE A 136 3.13 6.08 -1.49
CA ILE A 136 4.17 5.54 -0.63
C ILE A 136 3.66 4.30 0.07
N VAL A 137 4.54 3.32 0.21
CA VAL A 137 4.40 2.27 1.23
C VAL A 137 5.32 2.60 2.37
N TRP A 138 4.84 2.52 3.59
CA TRP A 138 5.67 2.71 4.76
C TRP A 138 5.32 1.73 5.87
N VAL A 139 6.28 1.49 6.75
CA VAL A 139 6.14 0.68 7.97
C VAL A 139 6.74 1.47 9.12
N ASN A 140 6.08 1.43 10.29
CA ASN A 140 6.62 1.96 11.53
C ASN A 140 6.99 0.80 12.46
N HIS A 141 8.29 0.61 12.63
CA HIS A 141 8.89 -0.47 13.41
C HIS A 141 8.68 -0.33 14.94
N ASP A 142 8.14 0.79 15.42
CA ASP A 142 7.75 0.96 16.83
C ASP A 142 6.40 0.33 17.18
N ILE A 143 5.55 0.03 16.19
CA ILE A 143 4.20 -0.53 16.43
C ILE A 143 4.28 -2.04 16.66
N ILE A 144 5.29 -2.53 17.39
CA ILE A 144 5.30 -3.92 17.86
C ILE A 144 4.20 -4.02 18.93
N GLY A 145 3.05 -4.56 18.53
CA GLY A 145 1.97 -4.94 19.45
C GLY A 145 2.39 -6.05 20.39
#